data_AF-A0A821XQD2-F1
#
_entry.id   AF-A0A821XQD2-F1
#
_cell.length_a   1.000
_cell.length_b   1.000
_cell.length_c   1.000
_cell.angle_alpha   90.00
_cell.angle_beta   90.00
_cell.angle_gamma   90.00
#
_symmetry.space_group_name_H-M   'P 1'
#
loop_
_entity.id
_entity.type
_entity.pdbx_description
1 polymer ?
#
loop_
_entity_poly.entity_id
_entity_poly.type
_entity_poly.pdbx_seq_one_letter_code
_entity_poly.pdbx_strand_id
1 'polypeptide(L)' 'TGSLSPPIKPRDQTRSANEALERCKTKPVAFAVRTNIEYVPSSDDLCPIAKAAISFKTKEFLHIKDVIYKCS' A
#
# COMPACT_ATOMS: atom_id res chain seq x y z
N THR A 1 7.39 -22.68 21.59
CA THR A 1 8.22 -22.69 20.38
C THR A 1 7.81 -21.52 19.48
N GLY A 2 8.17 -20.29 19.87
CA GLY A 2 7.84 -19.10 19.11
C GLY A 2 8.90 -18.88 18.03
N SER A 3 8.61 -19.26 16.80
CA SER A 3 9.44 -18.90 15.65
C SER A 3 9.31 -17.40 15.41
N LEU A 4 10.23 -16.61 15.99
CA LEU A 4 10.46 -15.24 15.56
C LEU A 4 11.00 -15.32 14.13
N SER A 5 10.11 -15.13 13.16
CA SER A 5 10.49 -14.91 11.77
C SER A 5 11.56 -13.81 11.74
N PRO A 6 12.71 -14.02 11.08
CA PRO A 6 13.77 -13.02 11.08
C PRO A 6 13.24 -11.68 10.55
N PRO A 7 13.72 -10.54 11.09
CA PRO A 7 13.26 -9.23 10.63
C PRO A 7 13.56 -9.12 9.13
N ILE A 8 12.50 -8.99 8.34
CA ILE A 8 12.57 -8.82 6.89
C ILE A 8 13.42 -7.56 6.66
N LYS A 9 14.56 -7.70 5.99
CA LYS A 9 15.44 -6.56 5.73
C LYS A 9 14.65 -5.52 4.91
N PRO A 10 14.78 -4.20 5.19
CA PRO A 10 14.00 -3.18 4.50
C PRO A 10 14.07 -3.27 2.97
N ARG A 11 15.22 -3.69 2.42
CA ARG A 11 15.42 -3.92 0.97
C ARG A 11 14.57 -5.07 0.41
N ASP A 12 14.45 -6.17 1.16
CA ASP A 12 13.64 -7.33 0.76
C ASP A 12 12.15 -6.97 0.81
N GLN A 13 11.75 -6.16 1.80
CA GLN A 13 10.39 -5.65 1.93
C GLN A 13 10.01 -4.73 0.76
N THR A 14 10.90 -3.81 0.37
CA THR A 14 10.68 -2.92 -0.78
C THR A 14 10.55 -3.70 -2.09
N ARG A 15 11.37 -4.74 -2.29
CA ARG A 15 11.29 -5.59 -3.48
C ARG A 15 9.96 -6.35 -3.53
N SER A 16 9.57 -7.03 -2.44
CA SER A 16 8.31 -7.75 -2.38
C SER A 16 7.10 -6.83 -2.56
N ALA A 17 7.17 -5.61 -2.02
CA ALA A 17 6.13 -4.61 -2.21
C ALA A 17 6.01 -4.16 -3.69
N ASN A 18 7.13 -3.90 -4.37
CA ASN A 18 7.13 -3.56 -5.80
C ASN A 18 6.53 -4.70 -6.65
N GLU A 19 6.93 -5.95 -6.39
CA GLU A 19 6.38 -7.11 -7.11
C GLU A 19 4.86 -7.29 -6.84
N ALA A 20 4.38 -6.97 -5.64
CA ALA A 20 2.96 -6.96 -5.33
C ALA A 20 2.22 -5.83 -6.07
N LEU A 21 2.81 -4.63 -6.12
CA LEU A 21 2.23 -3.48 -6.84
C LEU A 21 2.10 -3.76 -8.34
N GLU A 22 3.13 -4.31 -8.99
CA GLU A 22 3.09 -4.69 -10.40
C GLU A 22 2.00 -5.73 -10.68
N ARG A 23 1.88 -6.76 -9.84
CA ARG A 23 0.82 -7.76 -9.96
C ARG A 23 -0.58 -7.17 -9.78
N CYS A 24 -0.73 -6.13 -8.96
CA CYS A 24 -2.02 -5.49 -8.77
C CYS A 24 -2.48 -4.68 -9.99
N LYS A 25 -1.58 -4.22 -10.86
CA LYS A 25 -1.96 -3.39 -12.03
C LYS A 25 -2.98 -4.07 -12.94
N THR A 26 -2.94 -5.38 -13.09
CA THR A 26 -3.86 -6.16 -13.93
C THR A 26 -5.06 -6.73 -13.18
N LYS A 27 -5.08 -6.67 -11.84
CA LYS A 27 -6.21 -7.16 -11.05
C LYS A 27 -7.46 -6.31 -11.29
N PRO A 28 -8.67 -6.92 -11.21
CA PRO A 28 -9.90 -6.17 -11.19
C PRO A 28 -9.97 -5.27 -9.95
N VAL A 29 -10.81 -4.23 -10.02
CA VAL A 29 -11.13 -3.41 -8.86
C VAL A 29 -11.95 -4.26 -7.89
N ALA A 30 -11.49 -4.39 -6.66
CA ALA A 30 -12.22 -5.11 -5.61
C ALA A 30 -13.40 -4.26 -5.10
N PHE A 31 -13.13 -2.99 -4.79
CA PHE A 31 -14.14 -2.03 -4.37
C PHE A 31 -13.68 -0.59 -4.63
N ALA A 32 -14.64 0.34 -4.62
CA ALA A 32 -14.38 1.76 -4.73
C ALA A 32 -14.76 2.47 -3.42
N VAL A 33 -13.99 3.46 -3.02
CA VAL A 33 -14.31 4.32 -1.88
C VAL A 33 -14.41 5.77 -2.31
N ARG A 34 -15.28 6.55 -1.66
CA ARG A 34 -15.29 8.01 -1.78
C ARG A 34 -14.61 8.62 -0.57
N THR A 35 -13.60 9.45 -0.80
CA THR A 35 -12.81 10.08 0.26
C THR A 35 -13.64 11.14 1.00
N ASN A 36 -13.47 11.23 2.32
CA ASN A 36 -14.11 12.26 3.15
C ASN A 36 -13.12 13.29 3.70
N ILE A 37 -11.83 13.02 3.56
CA ILE A 37 -10.71 13.87 3.90
C ILE A 37 -9.73 13.85 2.74
N GLU A 38 -8.90 14.88 2.65
CA GLU A 38 -7.76 14.90 1.75
C GLU A 38 -6.55 14.17 2.37
N TYR A 39 -5.66 13.68 1.51
CA TYR A 39 -4.41 13.06 1.89
C TYR A 39 -3.29 13.56 0.96
N VAL A 40 -2.23 14.06 1.57
CA VAL A 40 -0.98 14.44 0.89
C VAL A 40 0.13 13.61 1.54
N PRO A 41 0.81 12.74 0.78
CA PRO A 41 1.86 11.90 1.34
C PRO A 41 3.03 12.76 1.83
N SER A 42 3.50 12.46 3.03
CA SER A 42 4.69 13.02 3.67
C SER A 42 5.88 12.06 3.55
N SER A 43 7.09 12.60 3.67
CA SER A 43 8.32 11.81 3.73
C SER A 43 8.40 10.87 4.94
N ASP A 44 7.61 11.16 5.99
CA ASP A 44 7.52 10.34 7.21
C ASP A 44 6.47 9.22 7.11
N ASP A 45 5.65 9.20 6.05
CA ASP A 45 4.67 8.13 5.88
C ASP A 45 5.41 6.82 5.59
N LEU A 46 5.12 5.78 6.38
CA LEU A 46 5.70 4.43 6.28
C LEU A 46 5.22 3.68 5.03
N CYS A 47 5.35 4.30 3.87
CA CYS A 47 4.96 3.74 2.60
C CYS A 47 5.92 2.59 2.24
N PRO A 48 5.42 1.39 1.91
CA PRO A 48 6.25 0.23 1.56
C PRO A 48 7.17 0.47 0.37
N ILE A 49 6.75 1.37 -0.53
CA ILE A 49 7.45 1.70 -1.77
C ILE A 49 7.62 3.20 -1.76
N ALA A 50 8.88 3.66 -1.75
CA ALA A 50 9.18 5.06 -1.86
C ALA A 50 8.49 5.67 -3.10
N LYS A 51 7.76 6.77 -2.91
CA LYS A 51 7.07 7.53 -3.97
C LYS A 51 5.90 6.82 -4.69
N ALA A 52 5.41 5.70 -4.17
CA ALA A 52 4.20 5.06 -4.72
C ALA A 52 2.89 5.54 -4.07
N ALA A 53 2.97 6.37 -3.03
CA ALA A 53 1.79 6.94 -2.39
C ALA A 53 1.07 7.90 -3.33
N ILE A 54 -0.25 7.80 -3.38
CA ILE A 54 -1.12 8.69 -4.15
C ILE A 54 -1.69 9.76 -3.21
N SER A 55 -1.72 11.01 -3.66
CA SER A 55 -2.50 12.05 -3.02
C SER A 55 -3.93 12.05 -3.55
N PHE A 56 -4.87 12.51 -2.73
CA PHE A 56 -6.26 12.69 -3.13
C PHE A 56 -6.92 13.80 -2.31
N LYS A 57 -7.94 14.42 -2.87
CA LYS A 57 -8.79 15.43 -2.21
C LYS A 57 -10.06 14.79 -1.67
N THR A 58 -10.81 15.56 -0.88
CA THR A 58 -12.13 15.18 -0.40
C THR A 58 -13.12 14.97 -1.56
N LYS A 59 -13.96 13.94 -1.46
CA LYS A 59 -14.98 13.52 -2.43
C LYS A 59 -14.45 12.92 -3.74
N GLU A 60 -13.17 12.62 -3.84
CA GLU A 60 -12.61 11.81 -4.94
C GLU A 60 -12.90 10.33 -4.73
N PHE A 61 -12.84 9.55 -5.82
CA PHE A 61 -13.04 8.10 -5.79
C PHE A 61 -11.71 7.37 -5.95
N LEU A 62 -11.48 6.37 -5.09
CA LEU A 62 -10.31 5.49 -5.17
C LEU A 62 -10.74 4.07 -5.49
N HIS A 63 -10.19 3.50 -6.55
CA HIS A 63 -10.35 2.09 -6.91
C HIS A 63 -9.32 1.24 -6.16
N ILE A 64 -9.78 0.43 -5.22
CA ILE A 64 -8.92 -0.46 -4.44
C ILE A 64 -8.86 -1.80 -5.15
N LYS A 65 -7.63 -2.23 -5.50
CA LYS A 65 -7.39 -3.52 -6.17
C LYS A 65 -7.02 -4.63 -5.19
N ASP A 66 -6.23 -4.32 -4.17
CA ASP A 66 -5.79 -5.27 -3.15
C ASP A 66 -5.26 -4.51 -1.91
N VAL A 67 -5.11 -5.20 -0.77
CA VAL A 67 -4.57 -4.64 0.46
C VAL A 67 -3.28 -5.37 0.82
N ILE A 68 -2.16 -4.65 0.78
CA ILE A 68 -0.81 -5.22 0.96
C ILE A 68 -0.47 -5.40 2.46
N TYR A 69 -1.17 -4.70 3.35
CA TYR A 69 -1.03 -4.83 4.80
C TYR A 69 -2.32 -5.31 5.44
N LYS A 70 -2.31 -6.51 6.00
CA LYS A 70 -3.37 -6.95 6.91
C LYS A 70 -2.94 -6.63 8.34
N CYS A 71 -3.71 -5.81 9.03
CA CYS A 71 -3.63 -5.76 10.49
C CYS A 71 -4.20 -7.08 11.00
N SER A 72 -3.38 -7.87 11.71
CA SER A 72 -3.82 -9.10 12.38
C SER A 72 -4.36 -8.79 13.77
#